data_AF-A0A6A6HQR8-F1
#
_entry.id   AF-A0A6A6HQR8-F1
#
_cell.length_a   1.000
_cell.length_b   1.000
_cell.length_c   1.000
_cell.angle_alpha   90.00
_cell.angle_beta   90.00
_cell.angle_gamma   90.00
#
_symmetry.space_group_name_H-M   'P 1'
#
loop_
_entity.id
_entity.type
_entity.pdbx_description
1 polymer ?
#
loop_
_entity_poly.entity_id
_entity_poly.type
_entity_poly.pdbx_seq_one_letter_code
_entity_poly.pdbx_strand_id
1 'polypeptide(L)'
;MKKSCTIKTLGPCVEMPRQSSGRLRKDGKPYRFDLYVRVEYHTDPQKNPDAKRRPIVEWLTRTELVQLVGKKYEEKQEIILMAKYKKRQSYFNECKKRRLHLETKNPLSARDYDEYPWLFLDDGAPRPSNRKQTEDDDGDEEMTGVRVDGEDDEDFSVA
;
A
#
# COMPACT_ATOMS: atom_id res chain seq x y z
N MET A 1 -8.96 -43.89 3.28
CA MET A 1 -8.04 -42.99 4.01
C MET A 1 -8.50 -41.56 3.79
N LYS A 2 -9.11 -40.91 4.80
CA LYS A 2 -9.55 -39.52 4.71
C LYS A 2 -8.30 -38.63 4.78
N LYS A 3 -8.03 -37.88 3.71
CA LYS A 3 -6.96 -36.87 3.68
C LYS A 3 -7.32 -35.77 4.68
N SER A 4 -6.66 -35.75 5.83
CA SER A 4 -6.72 -34.61 6.75
C SER A 4 -6.13 -33.41 6.02
N CYS A 5 -6.98 -32.47 5.58
CA CYS A 5 -6.51 -31.20 5.07
C CYS A 5 -5.93 -30.44 6.27
N THR A 6 -4.60 -30.38 6.34
CA THR A 6 -3.86 -29.69 7.42
C THR A 6 -3.97 -28.18 7.30
N ILE A 7 -4.29 -27.69 6.10
CA ILE A 7 -4.45 -26.27 5.78
C ILE A 7 -5.87 -25.83 6.11
N LYS A 8 -5.98 -24.76 6.90
CA LYS A 8 -7.22 -24.09 7.28
C LYS A 8 -7.55 -22.96 6.32
N THR A 9 -6.59 -22.06 6.05
CA THR A 9 -6.77 -20.94 5.12
C THR A 9 -5.54 -20.71 4.24
N LEU A 10 -5.77 -20.22 3.02
CA LEU A 10 -4.75 -19.78 2.07
C LEU A 10 -4.95 -18.31 1.74
N GLY A 11 -3.85 -17.55 1.78
CA GLY A 11 -3.81 -16.14 1.46
C GLY A 11 -3.68 -15.24 2.70
N PRO A 12 -3.32 -13.96 2.53
CA PRO A 12 -3.04 -13.26 1.27
C PRO A 12 -1.77 -13.76 0.55
N CYS A 13 -1.62 -13.39 -0.73
CA CYS A 13 -0.37 -13.58 -1.47
C CYS A 13 0.28 -12.24 -1.81
N VAL A 14 1.59 -12.26 -2.00
CA VAL A 14 2.41 -11.10 -2.38
C VAL A 14 3.37 -11.53 -3.48
N GLU A 15 3.37 -10.79 -4.58
CA GLU A 15 4.37 -10.91 -5.63
C GLU A 15 5.51 -9.94 -5.35
N MET A 16 6.71 -10.47 -5.14
CA MET A 16 7.90 -9.65 -4.92
C MET A 16 8.44 -9.20 -6.27
N PRO A 17 8.41 -7.89 -6.58
CA PRO A 17 9.02 -7.39 -7.80
C PRO A 17 10.52 -7.65 -7.73
N ARG A 18 11.03 -8.47 -8.64
CA ARG A 18 12.48 -8.53 -8.87
C ARG A 18 12.85 -7.26 -9.64
N GLN A 19 13.96 -6.62 -9.27
CA GLN A 19 14.67 -5.77 -10.22
C GLN A 19 14.87 -6.60 -11.47
N SER A 20 14.40 -6.10 -12.62
CA SER A 20 14.34 -6.83 -13.87
C SER A 20 15.71 -7.44 -14.19
N SER A 21 15.92 -8.71 -13.84
CA SER A 21 17.11 -9.41 -14.27
C SER A 21 16.97 -9.52 -15.78
N GLY A 22 17.90 -8.94 -16.55
CA GLY A 22 17.91 -9.09 -18.01
C GLY A 22 18.05 -10.56 -18.48
N ARG A 23 18.21 -11.50 -17.54
CA ARG A 23 18.21 -12.93 -17.79
C ARG A 23 16.80 -13.41 -18.16
N LEU A 24 16.68 -13.87 -19.40
CA LEU A 24 15.51 -14.56 -19.92
C LEU A 24 15.65 -16.07 -19.69
N ARG A 25 14.51 -16.76 -19.63
CA ARG A 25 14.44 -18.22 -19.67
C ARG A 25 14.86 -18.73 -21.07
N LYS A 26 15.07 -20.04 -21.20
CA LYS A 26 15.44 -20.69 -22.48
C LYS A 26 14.45 -20.42 -23.62
N ASP A 27 13.20 -20.14 -23.28
CA ASP A 27 12.11 -19.78 -24.20
C ASP A 27 12.02 -18.27 -24.50
N GLY A 28 13.01 -17.47 -24.10
CA GLY A 28 13.05 -16.02 -24.30
C GLY A 28 12.08 -15.22 -23.42
N LYS A 29 11.33 -15.89 -22.53
CA LYS A 29 10.39 -15.23 -21.62
C LYS A 29 11.09 -14.80 -20.33
N PRO A 30 10.65 -13.70 -19.68
CA PRO A 30 11.16 -13.34 -18.37
C PRO A 30 10.86 -14.45 -17.35
N TYR A 31 11.75 -14.59 -16.36
CA TYR A 31 11.45 -15.41 -15.20
C TYR A 31 10.23 -14.83 -14.47
N ARG A 32 9.37 -15.73 -13.97
CA ARG A 32 8.25 -15.32 -13.11
C ARG A 32 8.79 -14.67 -11.84
N PHE A 33 8.10 -13.64 -11.37
CA PHE A 33 8.38 -13.04 -10.07
C PHE A 33 8.17 -14.06 -8.94
N ASP A 34 8.88 -13.84 -7.85
CA ASP A 34 8.75 -14.67 -6.65
C ASP A 34 7.41 -14.38 -6.00
N LEU A 35 6.64 -15.44 -5.74
CA LEU A 35 5.33 -15.37 -5.10
C LEU A 35 5.44 -15.98 -3.72
N TYR A 36 4.97 -15.24 -2.73
CA TYR A 36 4.83 -15.69 -1.35
C TYR A 36 3.34 -15.76 -1.00
N VAL A 37 2.92 -16.86 -0.39
CA VAL A 37 1.54 -17.10 0.01
C VAL A 37 1.51 -17.40 1.49
N ARG A 38 0.68 -16.68 2.24
CA ARG A 38 0.41 -16.98 3.64
C ARG A 38 -0.45 -18.24 3.73
N VAL A 39 -0.02 -19.20 4.53
CA VAL A 39 -0.75 -20.45 4.80
C VAL A 39 -1.02 -20.50 6.30
N GLU A 40 -2.28 -20.72 6.67
CA GLU A 40 -2.69 -20.99 8.05
C GLU A 40 -3.07 -22.47 8.16
N TYR A 41 -2.44 -23.17 9.09
CA TYR A 41 -2.73 -24.57 9.38
C TYR A 41 -3.78 -24.70 10.50
N HIS A 42 -4.40 -25.87 10.59
CA HIS A 42 -5.28 -26.18 11.70
C HIS A 42 -4.50 -26.29 13.02
N THR A 43 -5.09 -25.75 14.10
CA THR A 43 -4.62 -25.92 15.48
C THR A 43 -5.08 -27.22 16.12
N ASP A 44 -6.14 -27.82 15.56
CA ASP A 44 -6.71 -29.08 16.02
C ASP A 44 -5.79 -30.26 15.67
N PRO A 45 -5.26 -31.00 16.67
CA PRO A 45 -4.39 -32.15 16.44
C PRO A 45 -5.02 -33.26 15.59
N GLN A 46 -6.35 -33.38 15.55
CA GLN A 46 -7.03 -34.36 14.70
C GLN A 46 -6.94 -34.01 13.21
N LYS A 47 -6.83 -32.72 12.88
CA LYS A 47 -6.74 -32.21 11.51
C LYS A 47 -5.30 -31.91 11.10
N ASN A 48 -4.46 -31.58 12.08
CA ASN A 48 -3.04 -31.32 11.90
C ASN A 48 -2.24 -31.99 13.03
N PRO A 49 -1.68 -33.20 12.80
CA PRO A 49 -0.91 -33.91 13.83
C PRO A 49 0.34 -33.12 14.27
N ASP A 50 0.83 -32.20 13.44
CA ASP A 50 2.00 -31.36 13.72
C ASP A 50 1.64 -30.01 14.36
N ALA A 51 0.38 -29.79 14.77
CA ALA A 51 -0.09 -28.53 15.35
C ALA A 51 0.71 -28.05 16.58
N LYS A 52 1.40 -28.95 17.28
CA LYS A 52 2.26 -28.62 18.43
C LYS A 52 3.72 -28.32 18.05
N ARG A 53 4.15 -28.72 16.85
CA ARG A 53 5.57 -28.71 16.42
C ARG A 53 5.86 -27.62 15.40
N ARG A 54 4.88 -27.26 14.59
CA ARG A 54 5.02 -26.27 13.52
C ARG A 54 4.30 -24.97 13.86
N PRO A 55 4.79 -23.84 13.35
CA PRO A 55 4.04 -22.59 13.45
C PRO A 55 2.68 -22.73 12.76
N ILE A 56 1.66 -22.11 13.36
CA ILE A 56 0.28 -22.16 12.86
C ILE A 56 0.16 -21.37 11.54
N VAL A 57 1.04 -20.39 11.32
CA VAL A 57 1.04 -19.53 10.15
C VAL A 57 2.45 -19.54 9.55
N GLU A 58 2.55 -19.81 8.26
CA GLU A 58 3.80 -19.78 7.49
C GLU A 58 3.62 -18.97 6.21
N TRP A 59 4.73 -18.43 5.69
CA TRP A 59 4.79 -17.86 4.35
C TRP A 59 5.55 -18.83 3.46
N LEU A 60 4.89 -19.34 2.44
CA LEU A 60 5.48 -20.30 1.51
C LEU A 60 5.75 -19.64 0.17
N THR A 61 6.91 -19.96 -0.41
CA THR A 61 7.20 -19.71 -1.82
C THR A 61 6.28 -20.53 -2.72
N ARG A 62 6.16 -20.13 -3.98
CA ARG A 62 5.45 -20.90 -5.02
C ARG A 62 5.87 -22.38 -5.02
N THR A 63 7.17 -22.65 -4.94
CA THR A 63 7.72 -24.01 -4.95
C THR A 63 7.34 -24.82 -3.71
N GLU A 64 7.38 -24.23 -2.52
CA GLU A 64 6.99 -24.89 -1.28
C GLU A 64 5.49 -25.17 -1.25
N LEU A 65 4.68 -24.22 -1.74
CA LEU A 65 3.24 -24.42 -1.85
C LEU A 65 2.92 -25.57 -2.81
N VAL A 66 3.59 -25.65 -3.97
CA VAL A 66 3.44 -26.78 -4.92
C VAL A 66 3.78 -28.11 -4.26
N GLN A 67 4.81 -28.19 -3.41
CA GLN A 67 5.15 -29.41 -2.68
C GLN A 67 4.08 -29.78 -1.65
N LEU A 68 3.44 -28.79 -1.03
CA LEU A 68 2.43 -29.00 0.01
C LEU A 68 1.06 -29.42 -0.54
N VAL A 69 0.54 -28.73 -1.55
CA VAL A 69 -0.84 -28.93 -2.06
C VAL A 69 -0.91 -29.58 -3.44
N GLY A 70 0.23 -29.70 -4.10
CA GLY A 70 0.34 -30.22 -5.46
C GLY A 70 0.12 -29.14 -6.53
N LYS A 71 0.85 -29.30 -7.64
CA LYS A 71 0.91 -28.33 -8.76
C LYS A 71 -0.47 -27.92 -9.30
N LYS A 72 -1.35 -28.88 -9.58
CA LYS A 72 -2.67 -28.59 -10.17
C LYS A 72 -3.57 -27.74 -9.26
N TYR A 73 -3.45 -27.89 -7.94
CA TYR A 73 -4.23 -27.12 -6.98
C TYR A 73 -3.62 -25.74 -6.78
N GLU A 74 -2.29 -25.68 -6.65
CA GLU A 74 -1.56 -24.42 -6.53
C GLU A 74 -1.81 -23.50 -7.73
N GLU A 75 -1.72 -23.98 -8.97
CA GLU A 75 -1.95 -23.16 -10.17
C GLU A 75 -3.36 -22.53 -10.19
N LYS A 76 -4.38 -23.26 -9.72
CA LYS A 76 -5.75 -22.72 -9.59
C LYS A 76 -5.84 -21.65 -8.50
N GLN A 77 -5.22 -21.88 -7.35
CA GLN A 77 -5.21 -20.91 -6.26
C GLN A 77 -4.38 -19.68 -6.59
N GLU A 78 -3.25 -19.84 -7.29
CA GLU A 78 -2.39 -18.76 -7.76
C GLU A 78 -3.20 -17.76 -8.59
N ILE A 79 -3.99 -18.22 -9.56
CA ILE A 79 -4.83 -17.35 -10.40
C ILE A 79 -5.79 -16.52 -9.54
N ILE A 80 -6.47 -17.16 -8.58
CA ILE A 80 -7.47 -16.52 -7.71
C ILE A 80 -6.79 -15.51 -6.77
N LEU A 81 -5.70 -15.91 -6.12
CA LEU A 81 -4.97 -15.09 -5.16
C LEU A 81 -4.31 -13.90 -5.86
N MET A 82 -3.71 -14.10 -7.03
CA MET A 82 -3.11 -13.02 -7.82
C MET A 82 -4.13 -12.00 -8.32
N ALA A 83 -5.33 -12.44 -8.71
CA ALA A 83 -6.41 -11.51 -9.06
C ALA A 83 -6.79 -10.62 -7.87
N LYS A 84 -6.91 -11.19 -6.66
CA LYS A 84 -7.17 -10.44 -5.42
C LYS A 84 -6.01 -9.49 -5.09
N TYR A 85 -4.78 -9.96 -5.21
CA TYR A 85 -3.58 -9.16 -4.98
C TYR A 85 -3.52 -7.95 -5.91
N LYS A 86 -3.66 -8.14 -7.23
CA LYS A 86 -3.64 -7.04 -8.22
C LYS A 86 -4.75 -6.02 -7.97
N LYS A 87 -5.96 -6.47 -7.64
CA LYS A 87 -7.06 -5.58 -7.27
C LYS A 87 -6.71 -4.75 -6.04
N ARG A 88 -6.15 -5.37 -5.00
CA ARG A 88 -5.70 -4.68 -3.79
C ARG A 88 -4.58 -3.69 -4.09
N GLN A 89 -3.59 -4.09 -4.87
CA GLN A 89 -2.47 -3.23 -5.26
C GLN A 89 -2.95 -2.01 -6.06
N SER A 90 -3.90 -2.18 -6.99
CA SER A 90 -4.52 -1.07 -7.71
C SER A 90 -5.22 -0.09 -6.77
N TYR A 91 -5.97 -0.60 -5.79
CA TYR A 91 -6.63 0.22 -4.78
C TYR A 91 -5.62 1.00 -3.92
N PHE A 92 -4.55 0.33 -3.47
CA PHE A 92 -3.47 0.98 -2.72
C PHE A 92 -2.80 2.08 -3.53
N ASN A 93 -2.50 1.83 -4.81
CA ASN A 93 -1.89 2.83 -5.69
C ASN A 93 -2.81 4.03 -5.92
N GLU A 94 -4.13 3.82 -6.00
CA GLU A 94 -5.10 4.90 -6.12
C GLU A 94 -5.21 5.73 -4.83
N CYS A 95 -5.25 5.08 -3.65
CA CYS A 95 -5.20 5.76 -2.36
C CYS A 95 -3.93 6.58 -2.19
N LYS A 96 -2.76 6.04 -2.59
CA LYS A 96 -1.48 6.76 -2.57
C LYS A 96 -1.55 8.01 -3.46
N LYS A 97 -2.01 7.88 -4.71
CA LYS A 97 -2.18 9.01 -5.64
C LYS A 97 -3.12 10.10 -5.12
N ARG A 98 -4.21 9.71 -4.45
CA ARG A 98 -5.22 10.63 -3.91
C ARG A 98 -4.91 11.12 -2.49
N ARG A 99 -3.82 10.65 -1.88
CA ARG A 99 -3.46 10.92 -0.46
C ARG A 99 -4.60 10.59 0.50
N LEU A 100 -5.21 9.42 0.31
CA LEU A 100 -6.29 8.91 1.17
C LEU A 100 -5.78 7.76 2.05
N HIS A 101 -6.30 7.70 3.26
CA HIS A 101 -6.08 6.59 4.18
C HIS A 101 -6.75 5.31 3.65
N LEU A 102 -6.06 4.17 3.76
CA LEU A 102 -6.47 2.90 3.15
C LEU A 102 -7.75 2.31 3.75
N GLU A 103 -7.97 2.51 5.03
CA GLU A 103 -9.13 1.94 5.73
C GLU A 103 -10.32 2.91 5.77
N THR A 104 -10.09 4.14 6.22
CA THR A 104 -11.13 5.16 6.41
C THR A 104 -11.51 5.91 5.15
N LYS A 105 -10.67 5.89 4.09
CA LYS A 105 -10.81 6.67 2.84
C LYS A 105 -10.84 8.18 3.03
N ASN A 106 -10.52 8.67 4.22
CA ASN A 106 -10.38 10.09 4.51
C ASN A 106 -9.02 10.60 4.00
N PRO A 107 -8.86 11.91 3.80
CA PRO A 107 -7.55 12.51 3.60
C PRO A 107 -6.58 12.10 4.71
N LEU A 108 -5.33 11.83 4.34
CA LEU A 108 -4.31 11.41 5.28
C LEU A 108 -4.09 12.48 6.37
N SER A 109 -4.19 12.07 7.62
CA SER A 109 -3.80 12.88 8.76
C SER A 109 -2.28 12.87 8.94
N ALA A 110 -1.73 13.83 9.68
CA ALA A 110 -0.31 13.85 10.02
C ALA A 110 0.15 12.56 10.75
N ARG A 111 -0.73 11.92 11.53
CA ARG A 111 -0.44 10.68 12.26
C ARG A 111 -0.30 9.48 11.32
N ASP A 112 -1.05 9.47 10.23
CA ASP A 112 -1.07 8.36 9.27
C ASP A 112 0.29 8.22 8.57
N TYR A 113 1.02 9.34 8.42
CA TYR A 113 2.38 9.34 7.88
C TYR A 113 3.41 8.72 8.83
N ASP A 114 3.19 8.82 10.14
CA ASP A 114 4.08 8.24 11.15
C ASP A 114 3.76 6.76 11.41
N GLU A 115 2.48 6.38 11.35
CA GLU A 115 2.04 5.00 11.56
C GLU A 115 2.29 4.09 10.34
N TYR A 116 2.19 4.64 9.14
CA TYR A 116 2.39 3.90 7.89
C TYR A 116 3.49 4.51 7.00
N PRO A 117 4.73 4.63 7.50
CA PRO A 117 5.81 5.29 6.77
C PRO A 117 6.14 4.56 5.45
N TRP A 118 5.89 3.25 5.40
CA TRP A 118 6.11 2.39 4.24
C TRP A 118 5.13 2.63 3.08
N LEU A 119 4.02 3.34 3.29
CA LEU A 119 3.07 3.68 2.21
C LEU A 119 3.60 4.75 1.25
N PHE A 120 4.55 5.58 1.70
CA PHE A 120 4.96 6.81 1.00
C PHE A 120 6.46 6.89 0.71
N LEU A 121 7.19 5.76 0.77
CA LEU A 121 8.66 5.74 0.63
C LEU A 121 9.19 6.32 -0.70
N ASP A 122 8.39 6.30 -1.77
CA ASP A 122 8.79 6.78 -3.09
C ASP A 122 8.51 8.27 -3.35
N ASP A 123 7.71 8.91 -2.50
CA ASP A 123 7.31 10.29 -2.72
C ASP A 123 8.16 11.18 -1.83
N GLY A 124 9.12 11.90 -2.42
CA GLY A 124 9.69 13.13 -1.85
C GLY A 124 8.66 14.25 -1.66
N ALA A 125 7.39 13.89 -1.43
CA ALA A 125 6.29 14.79 -1.21
C ALA A 125 6.50 15.53 0.13
N PRO A 126 6.23 16.84 0.17
CA PRO A 126 6.34 17.60 1.39
C PRO A 126 5.36 17.01 2.41
N ARG A 127 5.89 16.56 3.55
CA ARG A 127 5.07 16.34 4.74
C ARG A 127 4.31 17.65 5.00
N PRO A 128 3.00 17.63 5.25
CA PRO A 128 2.30 18.84 5.68
C PRO A 128 2.95 19.31 6.98
N SER A 129 3.70 20.41 6.92
CA SER A 129 4.34 21.00 8.09
C SER A 129 3.24 21.63 8.95
N ASN A 130 2.82 20.92 10.00
CA ASN A 130 2.10 21.57 11.08
C ASN A 130 3.07 22.44 11.87
N ARG A 131 3.50 23.58 11.30
CA ARG A 131 3.96 24.70 12.10
C ARG A 131 2.71 25.37 12.66
N LYS A 132 2.37 25.06 13.90
CA LYS A 132 1.66 26.00 14.75
C LYS A 132 2.57 27.23 14.87
N GLN A 133 2.29 28.29 14.11
CA GLN A 133 2.69 29.63 14.51
C GLN A 133 1.84 29.98 15.73
N THR A 134 2.37 29.71 16.92
CA THR A 134 2.17 30.62 18.03
C THR A 134 3.21 31.70 17.84
N GLU A 135 2.83 32.76 17.14
CA GLU A 135 3.51 34.05 17.29
C GLU A 135 2.79 34.74 18.43
N ASP A 136 3.47 34.71 19.57
CA ASP A 136 3.15 35.52 20.72
C ASP A 136 3.32 37.00 20.34
N ASP A 137 2.35 37.77 20.83
CA ASP A 137 2.30 39.20 21.03
C ASP A 137 3.66 39.78 21.49
N ASP A 138 4.17 40.75 20.74
CA ASP A 138 4.96 41.88 21.27
C ASP A 138 4.88 43.01 20.24
N GLY A 139 4.19 44.07 20.61
CA GLY A 139 3.92 45.22 19.76
C GLY A 139 5.08 46.19 19.62
N ASP A 140 5.09 46.91 18.51
CA ASP A 140 5.37 48.34 18.48
C ASP A 140 4.63 49.02 17.32
N GLU A 141 4.21 50.25 17.59
CA GLU A 141 3.50 51.14 16.68
C GLU A 141 4.49 51.80 15.71
N GLU A 142 4.20 51.83 14.41
CA GLU A 142 4.65 52.94 13.57
C GLU A 142 3.59 53.31 12.54
N MET A 143 2.84 54.36 12.89
CA MET A 143 1.95 55.11 12.01
C MET A 143 2.76 55.99 11.08
N THR A 144 2.73 55.73 9.78
CA THR A 144 2.96 56.78 8.77
C THR A 144 1.92 56.68 7.66
N GLY A 145 0.91 57.53 7.77
CA GLY A 145 0.01 57.87 6.69
C GLY A 145 0.65 58.88 5.74
N VAL A 146 0.42 58.70 4.45
CA VAL A 146 0.38 59.79 3.46
C VAL A 146 -0.85 59.57 2.60
N ARG A 147 -1.82 60.47 2.74
CA ARG A 147 -2.95 60.64 1.84
C ARG A 147 -2.48 61.39 0.60
N VAL A 148 -2.95 60.97 -0.57
CA VAL A 148 -3.15 61.87 -1.72
C VAL A 148 -4.50 61.49 -2.32
N ASP A 149 -5.50 62.34 -2.05
CA ASP A 149 -6.74 62.44 -2.83
C ASP A 149 -6.43 63.12 -4.17
N GLY A 150 -7.16 62.76 -5.22
CA GLY A 150 -7.07 63.41 -6.53
C GLY A 150 -7.95 62.72 -7.57
N GLU A 151 -9.23 63.10 -7.58
CA GLU A 151 -10.20 62.88 -8.65
C GLU A 151 -9.70 63.50 -9.97
N ASP A 152 -10.00 62.84 -11.10
CA ASP A 152 -10.42 63.52 -12.33
C ASP A 152 -11.26 62.54 -13.18
N ASP A 153 -12.47 63.01 -13.47
CA ASP A 153 -13.52 62.45 -14.31
C ASP A 153 -13.20 62.55 -15.82
N GLU A 154 -14.16 62.10 -16.65
CA GLU A 154 -14.32 62.27 -18.10
C GLU A 154 -13.82 61.12 -19.00
N ASP A 155 -14.53 60.64 -20.01
CA ASP A 155 -15.93 60.75 -20.46
C ASP A 155 -16.10 59.69 -21.59
N PHE A 156 -17.34 59.34 -21.91
CA PHE A 156 -17.88 58.88 -23.22
C PHE A 156 -16.90 58.33 -24.28
N SER A 157 -17.16 57.18 -24.93
CA SER A 157 -18.31 57.00 -25.81
C SER A 157 -18.36 55.62 -26.50
N VAL A 158 -19.57 55.31 -26.93
CA VAL A 158 -20.13 54.14 -27.63
C VAL A 158 -19.60 53.94 -29.06
N ALA A 159 -19.45 52.67 -29.46
CA ALA A 159 -19.93 52.12 -30.74
C ALA A 159 -20.06 50.60 -30.65
#